data_AF-A0A1F8RAE1-F1
#
_entry.id   AF-A0A1F8RAE1-F1
#
_cell.length_a   1.000
_cell.length_b   1.000
_cell.length_c   1.000
_cell.angle_alpha   90.00
_cell.angle_beta   90.00
_cell.angle_gamma   90.00
#
_symmetry.space_group_name_H-M   'P 1'
#
loop_
_entity.id
_entity.type
_entity.pdbx_description
1 polymer ?
#
loop_
_entity_poly.entity_id
_entity_poly.type
_entity_poly.pdbx_seq_one_letter_code
_entity_poly.pdbx_strand_id
1 'polypeptide(L)'
;MAKADTEPQFKPDEFSRIFDEYRAKIEEITRRTERKLQSLDAPLEAAVTAGPLAGEDAGSPEETAAPAPPEPADDTSRDEEEDDEAGVIPGLMDEDDEADTIMPSFEPPVLLKRPIVKPGRQDRAKPPPEESAEILYEARKQAKRIIDEAEERVKKEARKKTQSQVDKIIDRAKKEAEDIVARARQSTEKDRNDAITTSKREAEQLIKEITEKARLETQSRSSQAIADAREKAQKIMADIIASSTEISRFITEIVERARKTIGEFETRLQTETGDLAKVIEETQVKLEEIAAAAREEETNPVIANPAKIKEVYKNPTLALHFLGQRTNGKNGNHALFTGQVEMKSSSAVDYQYLKNLKKYLVNNHGVKYLQEYASEKEMSVLFDIKEPLPLLDILRNVPLVEEVITGADDDVCIIFKNPA
;
A
#
# COMPACT_ATOMS: atom_id res chain seq x y z
N MET A 1 3.82 -29.49 -35.56
CA MET A 1 3.51 -29.36 -34.12
C MET A 1 4.14 -28.07 -33.63
N ALA A 2 3.37 -26.97 -33.68
CA ALA A 2 3.82 -25.65 -33.24
C ALA A 2 3.65 -25.56 -31.71
N LYS A 3 4.72 -25.18 -31.02
CA LYS A 3 4.69 -24.91 -29.57
C LYS A 3 3.87 -23.64 -29.38
N ALA A 4 2.81 -23.72 -28.59
CA ALA A 4 2.02 -22.56 -28.23
C ALA A 4 2.92 -21.54 -27.50
N ASP A 5 3.02 -20.34 -28.06
CA ASP A 5 3.73 -19.22 -27.48
C ASP A 5 3.11 -18.87 -26.13
N THR A 6 3.92 -19.02 -25.09
CA THR A 6 3.63 -18.61 -23.71
C THR A 6 3.33 -17.11 -23.66
N GLU A 7 2.08 -16.77 -23.37
CA GLU A 7 1.70 -15.42 -22.97
C GLU A 7 2.60 -14.95 -21.81
N PRO A 8 3.07 -13.69 -21.83
CA PRO A 8 3.84 -13.14 -20.73
C PRO A 8 2.96 -13.07 -19.49
N GLN A 9 3.14 -14.02 -18.56
CA GLN A 9 2.56 -13.96 -17.24
C GLN A 9 3.12 -12.74 -16.51
N PHE A 10 2.37 -11.64 -16.53
CA PHE A 10 2.53 -10.58 -15.55
C PHE A 10 2.32 -11.21 -14.19
N LYS A 11 3.37 -11.33 -13.39
CA LYS A 11 3.27 -11.84 -12.02
C LYS A 11 2.62 -10.73 -11.19
N PRO A 12 1.34 -10.86 -10.80
CA PRO A 12 0.67 -9.83 -10.00
C PRO A 12 1.43 -9.53 -8.69
N ASP A 13 2.22 -10.49 -8.21
CA ASP A 13 3.01 -10.38 -6.99
C ASP A 13 4.15 -9.35 -7.06
N GLU A 14 4.70 -9.03 -8.23
CA GLU A 14 5.79 -8.05 -8.32
C GLU A 14 5.30 -6.62 -8.07
N PHE A 15 4.09 -6.30 -8.53
CA PHE A 15 3.49 -4.99 -8.26
C PHE A 15 3.14 -4.83 -6.79
N SER A 16 2.49 -5.83 -6.17
CA SER A 16 2.17 -5.79 -4.74
C SER A 16 3.43 -5.64 -3.89
N ARG A 17 4.51 -6.36 -4.22
CA ARG A 17 5.79 -6.25 -3.52
C ARG A 17 6.38 -4.84 -3.60
N ILE A 18 6.32 -4.19 -4.76
CA ILE A 18 6.81 -2.81 -4.92
C ILE A 18 5.98 -1.85 -4.05
N PHE A 19 4.64 -1.98 -4.05
CA PHE A 19 3.78 -1.12 -3.22
C PHE A 19 3.99 -1.32 -1.72
N ASP A 20 4.20 -2.55 -1.27
CA ASP A 20 4.49 -2.86 0.12
C ASP A 20 5.85 -2.28 0.56
N GLU A 21 6.86 -2.33 -0.32
CA GLU A 21 8.16 -1.71 -0.07
C GLU A 21 8.06 -0.18 0.05
N TYR A 22 7.26 0.47 -0.80
CA TYR A 22 6.99 1.91 -0.70
C TYR A 22 6.22 2.27 0.58
N ARG A 23 5.21 1.48 0.98
CA ARG A 23 4.48 1.69 2.25
C ARG A 23 5.41 1.60 3.46
N ALA A 24 6.24 0.56 3.52
CA ALA A 24 7.20 0.38 4.60
C ALA A 24 8.18 1.57 4.71
N LYS A 25 8.62 2.10 3.57
CA LYS A 25 9.54 3.24 3.53
C LYS A 25 8.89 4.55 3.98
N ILE A 26 7.61 4.76 3.64
CA ILE A 26 6.83 5.91 4.14
C ILE A 26 6.67 5.81 5.66
N GLU A 27 6.29 4.66 6.19
CA GLU A 27 6.17 4.46 7.64
C GLU A 27 7.49 4.69 8.39
N GLU A 28 8.61 4.26 7.82
CA GLU A 28 9.94 4.49 8.39
C GLU A 28 10.28 5.99 8.47
N ILE A 29 10.01 6.75 7.40
CA ILE A 29 10.22 8.20 7.37
C ILE A 29 9.31 8.89 8.39
N THR A 30 8.04 8.50 8.48
CA THR A 30 7.09 9.05 9.46
C THR A 30 7.56 8.80 10.89
N ARG A 31 7.94 7.57 11.25
CA ARG A 31 8.48 7.24 12.58
C ARG A 31 9.76 8.02 12.89
N ARG A 32 10.66 8.17 11.92
CA ARG A 32 11.91 8.91 12.12
C ARG A 32 11.64 10.39 12.38
N THR A 33 10.65 10.96 11.67
CA THR A 33 10.23 12.35 11.84
C THR A 33 9.57 12.55 13.20
N GLU A 34 8.68 11.64 13.61
CA GLU A 34 8.03 11.67 14.92
C GLU A 34 9.01 11.59 16.08
N ARG A 35 10.01 10.69 16.03
CA ARG A 35 11.07 10.64 17.05
C ARG A 35 11.88 11.93 17.10
N LYS A 36 12.12 12.56 15.95
CA LYS A 36 12.86 13.83 15.89
C LYS A 36 12.04 14.97 16.52
N LEU A 37 10.74 15.00 16.29
CA LEU A 37 9.83 15.95 16.95
C LEU A 37 9.73 15.71 18.46
N GLN A 38 9.60 14.45 18.90
CA GLN A 38 9.62 14.11 20.32
C GLN A 38 10.94 14.49 21.00
N SER A 39 12.08 14.41 20.29
CA SER A 39 13.36 14.87 20.83
C SER A 39 13.47 16.40 20.92
N LEU A 40 12.64 17.15 20.18
CA LEU A 40 12.57 18.61 20.25
C LEU A 40 11.58 19.08 21.33
N ASP A 41 10.51 18.33 21.56
CA ASP A 41 9.53 18.57 22.66
C ASP A 41 9.99 18.00 24.01
N ALA A 42 11.14 17.32 24.07
CA ALA A 42 11.72 16.90 25.33
C ALA A 42 11.95 18.15 26.21
N PRO A 43 11.27 18.27 27.36
CA PRO A 43 11.19 19.53 28.10
C PRO A 43 12.58 19.94 28.58
N LEU A 44 12.95 21.18 28.26
CA LEU A 44 14.14 21.91 28.76
C LEU A 44 14.21 21.99 30.30
N GLU A 45 13.23 21.46 31.03
CA GLU A 45 13.19 21.44 32.49
C GLU A 45 14.27 20.56 33.13
N ALA A 46 14.85 19.60 32.41
CA ALA A 46 15.96 18.80 32.92
C ALA A 46 17.28 19.59 33.05
N ALA A 47 17.41 20.74 32.37
CA ALA A 47 18.62 21.56 32.43
C ALA A 47 18.61 22.59 33.58
N VAL A 48 17.45 22.84 34.21
CA VAL A 48 17.31 23.86 35.28
C VAL A 48 17.40 23.23 36.69
N THR A 49 17.34 21.91 36.82
CA THR A 49 17.36 21.19 38.11
C THR A 49 18.71 20.57 38.49
N ALA A 50 19.79 20.85 37.76
CA ALA A 50 21.15 20.47 38.16
C ALA A 50 21.80 21.55 39.06
N GLY A 51 21.22 21.75 40.24
CA GLY A 51 21.87 22.43 41.36
C GLY A 51 22.67 21.42 42.20
N PRO A 52 23.87 21.75 42.72
CA PRO A 52 24.68 20.80 43.46
C PRO A 52 24.28 20.77 44.93
N LEU A 53 24.39 19.57 45.51
CA LEU A 53 24.54 19.22 46.93
C LEU A 53 23.29 18.83 47.73
N ALA A 54 23.41 17.59 48.21
CA ALA A 54 23.18 17.12 49.58
C ALA A 54 21.81 16.53 49.91
N GLY A 55 21.88 15.32 50.49
CA GLY A 55 20.84 14.80 51.36
C GLY A 55 20.37 13.42 50.94
N GLU A 56 21.03 12.41 51.50
CA GLU A 56 20.50 11.06 51.64
C GLU A 56 19.07 11.11 52.22
N ASP A 57 18.11 10.44 51.60
CA ASP A 57 17.13 9.69 52.37
C ASP A 57 16.54 8.54 51.55
N ALA A 58 16.49 7.38 52.20
CA ALA A 58 16.02 6.13 51.65
C ALA A 58 14.53 5.97 52.00
N GLY A 59 13.67 5.93 50.98
CA GLY A 59 12.23 5.72 51.15
C GLY A 59 11.64 4.90 50.01
N SER A 60 11.01 3.78 50.37
CA SER A 60 10.45 2.69 49.56
C SER A 60 9.56 3.06 48.36
N PRO A 61 9.39 2.14 47.38
CA PRO A 61 8.52 2.35 46.23
C PRO A 61 7.06 2.02 46.58
N GLU A 62 6.17 2.98 46.38
CA GLU A 62 4.72 2.78 46.44
C GLU A 62 4.19 2.60 45.01
N GLU A 63 3.66 1.39 44.80
CA GLU A 63 2.99 0.89 43.60
C GLU A 63 1.77 1.77 43.28
N THR A 64 1.86 2.58 42.22
CA THR A 64 0.74 3.39 41.73
C THR A 64 0.27 2.91 40.36
N ALA A 65 -1.02 2.63 40.31
CA ALA A 65 -1.74 2.02 39.22
C ALA A 65 -1.71 2.84 37.92
N ALA A 66 -1.65 2.13 36.80
CA ALA A 66 -1.76 2.67 35.45
C ALA A 66 -3.10 3.41 35.23
N PRO A 67 -3.11 4.64 34.70
CA PRO A 67 -4.34 5.27 34.22
C PRO A 67 -4.72 4.71 32.84
N ALA A 68 -6.01 4.43 32.68
CA ALA A 68 -6.62 3.99 31.44
C ALA A 68 -6.52 5.07 30.33
N PRO A 69 -6.47 4.67 29.04
CA PRO A 69 -6.40 5.62 27.93
C PRO A 69 -7.75 6.35 27.74
N PRO A 70 -7.75 7.67 27.44
CA PRO A 70 -8.96 8.40 27.10
C PRO A 70 -9.45 8.03 25.69
N GLU A 71 -10.76 7.86 25.55
CA GLU A 71 -11.46 7.70 24.28
C GLU A 71 -11.28 8.96 23.39
N PRO A 72 -11.15 8.82 22.06
CA PRO A 72 -11.05 9.97 21.17
C PRO A 72 -12.41 10.67 21.05
N ALA A 73 -12.43 11.94 21.44
CA ALA A 73 -13.56 12.83 21.23
C ALA A 73 -13.74 13.16 19.74
N ASP A 74 -15.01 13.24 19.38
CA ASP A 74 -15.62 13.54 18.09
C ASP A 74 -15.12 14.88 17.52
N ASP A 75 -14.46 14.82 16.36
CA ASP A 75 -13.88 15.96 15.65
C ASP A 75 -14.99 16.68 14.85
N THR A 76 -15.56 17.72 15.46
CA THR A 76 -16.48 18.66 14.82
C THR A 76 -15.99 20.09 14.99
N SER A 77 -14.97 20.47 14.22
CA SER A 77 -14.71 21.88 13.84
C SER A 77 -15.20 22.04 12.40
N ARG A 78 -16.31 22.74 12.08
CA ARG A 78 -16.71 24.13 12.36
C ARG A 78 -15.63 25.12 11.95
N ASP A 79 -15.56 25.34 10.65
CA ASP A 79 -15.00 26.54 10.03
C ASP A 79 -15.79 27.75 10.51
N GLU A 80 -15.21 28.57 11.37
CA GLU A 80 -15.60 29.96 11.53
C GLU A 80 -14.39 30.85 11.23
N GLU A 81 -14.62 31.68 10.21
CA GLU A 81 -13.85 32.84 9.81
C GLU A 81 -13.60 33.75 11.03
N GLU A 82 -12.40 34.31 11.15
CA GLU A 82 -12.25 35.56 11.91
C GLU A 82 -11.15 36.43 11.31
N ASP A 83 -11.55 37.68 11.13
CA ASP A 83 -10.91 38.75 10.37
C ASP A 83 -9.59 39.22 10.99
N ASP A 84 -8.61 39.47 10.12
CA ASP A 84 -7.36 40.15 10.44
C ASP A 84 -7.61 41.64 10.76
N GLU A 85 -7.90 41.96 12.02
CA GLU A 85 -7.79 43.33 12.53
C GLU A 85 -6.31 43.70 12.73
N ALA A 86 -5.85 44.65 11.91
CA ALA A 86 -4.56 45.30 12.01
C ALA A 86 -4.44 46.12 13.31
N GLY A 87 -3.94 45.48 14.38
CA GLY A 87 -3.52 46.12 15.61
C GLY A 87 -2.23 46.93 15.41
N VAL A 88 -2.39 48.23 15.14
CA VAL A 88 -1.33 49.26 15.22
C VAL A 88 -0.80 49.30 16.66
N ILE A 89 0.43 48.85 16.88
CA ILE A 89 1.15 49.06 18.15
C ILE A 89 1.75 50.47 18.12
N PRO A 90 1.35 51.39 19.03
CA PRO A 90 2.04 52.66 19.24
C PRO A 90 3.23 52.41 20.17
N GLY A 91 4.40 52.27 19.57
CA GLY A 91 5.67 52.02 20.25
C GLY A 91 6.45 53.30 20.54
N LEU A 92 6.45 53.67 21.82
CA LEU A 92 7.51 54.30 22.59
C LEU A 92 8.09 55.63 22.09
N MET A 93 7.70 56.70 22.79
CA MET A 93 8.53 57.89 22.93
C MET A 93 9.73 57.57 23.82
N ASP A 94 10.92 57.80 23.28
CA ASP A 94 12.16 57.93 24.04
C ASP A 94 12.10 59.25 24.84
N GLU A 95 11.83 59.14 26.14
CA GLU A 95 12.09 60.23 27.09
C GLU A 95 13.47 59.98 27.72
N ASP A 96 14.48 60.58 27.08
CA ASP A 96 15.80 60.81 27.64
C ASP A 96 15.68 61.78 28.83
N ASP A 97 15.45 61.25 30.03
CA ASP A 97 15.53 62.00 31.29
C ASP A 97 16.91 61.75 31.93
N GLU A 98 17.94 62.35 31.32
CA GLU A 98 19.27 62.51 31.93
C GLU A 98 19.18 63.46 33.13
N ALA A 99 18.74 62.94 34.27
CA ALA A 99 18.90 63.62 35.55
C ALA A 99 20.35 63.43 36.04
N ASP A 100 21.22 64.32 35.55
CA ASP A 100 22.53 64.64 36.12
C ASP A 100 22.44 64.79 37.64
N THR A 101 22.73 63.70 38.35
CA THR A 101 22.85 63.71 39.80
C THR A 101 24.23 64.26 40.13
N ILE A 102 24.31 65.59 40.20
CA ILE A 102 25.41 66.35 40.77
C ILE A 102 25.64 65.84 42.19
N MET A 103 26.65 64.97 42.36
CA MET A 103 27.16 64.64 43.68
C MET A 103 27.79 65.91 44.28
N PRO A 104 27.39 66.35 45.48
CA PRO A 104 28.12 67.41 46.15
C PRO A 104 29.52 66.89 46.48
N SER A 105 30.53 67.45 45.82
CA SER A 105 31.94 67.34 46.19
C SER A 105 32.06 67.69 47.68
N PHE A 106 32.34 66.68 48.49
CA PHE A 106 32.62 66.85 49.90
C PHE A 106 34.03 67.42 50.03
N GLU A 107 34.16 68.75 49.92
CA GLU A 107 35.39 69.43 50.30
C GLU A 107 35.67 69.14 51.78
N PRO A 108 36.82 68.57 52.14
CA PRO A 108 37.17 68.42 53.55
C PRO A 108 37.28 69.82 54.16
N PRO A 109 36.69 70.06 55.35
CA PRO A 109 36.78 71.37 55.98
C PRO A 109 38.25 71.71 56.21
N VAL A 110 38.68 72.80 55.55
CA VAL A 110 39.98 73.42 55.72
C VAL A 110 40.17 73.69 57.22
N LEU A 111 41.12 72.97 57.82
CA LEU A 111 41.59 73.18 59.19
C LEU A 111 42.24 74.56 59.31
N LEU A 112 41.41 75.60 59.50
CA LEU A 112 41.85 76.89 60.00
C LEU A 112 42.39 76.69 61.41
N LYS A 113 43.72 76.53 61.50
CA LYS A 113 44.52 76.60 62.72
C LYS A 113 44.20 77.90 63.45
N ARG A 114 43.25 77.85 64.39
CA ARG A 114 43.06 78.92 65.36
C ARG A 114 44.24 78.90 66.35
N PRO A 115 44.80 80.07 66.71
CA PRO A 115 45.89 80.15 67.68
C PRO A 115 45.41 79.66 69.06
N ILE A 116 46.22 78.79 69.67
CA ILE A 116 46.05 78.32 71.05
C ILE A 116 46.30 79.52 71.98
N VAL A 117 45.22 80.20 72.36
CA VAL A 117 45.23 81.16 73.48
C VAL A 117 45.13 80.33 74.75
N LYS A 118 46.25 80.27 75.51
CA LYS A 118 46.29 79.69 76.85
C LYS A 118 45.32 80.46 77.76
N PRO A 119 44.32 79.82 78.39
CA PRO A 119 43.54 80.49 79.41
C PRO A 119 44.41 80.69 80.65
N GLY A 120 44.58 81.95 81.04
CA GLY A 120 45.21 82.33 82.28
C GLY A 120 44.48 81.69 83.47
N ARG A 121 45.25 81.21 84.44
CA ARG A 121 44.79 80.87 85.79
C ARG A 121 44.07 82.09 86.36
N GLN A 122 42.75 82.01 86.48
CA GLN A 122 41.96 82.85 87.36
C GLN A 122 41.46 82.01 88.54
N ASP A 123 41.44 82.68 89.67
CA ASP A 123 41.37 82.14 91.02
C ASP A 123 40.16 81.25 91.29
N ARG A 124 40.41 80.23 92.13
CA ARG A 124 39.42 79.36 92.75
C ARG A 124 38.47 80.20 93.60
N ALA A 125 37.37 80.65 93.01
CA ALA A 125 36.19 81.09 93.74
C ALA A 125 35.50 79.89 94.40
N LYS A 126 35.02 80.12 95.63
CA LYS A 126 34.35 79.17 96.54
C LYS A 126 33.21 78.39 95.86
N PRO A 127 32.90 77.16 96.34
CA PRO A 127 31.79 76.37 95.82
C PRO A 127 30.51 77.22 95.85
N PRO A 128 29.73 77.23 94.76
CA PRO A 128 28.50 77.98 94.72
C PRO A 128 27.49 77.32 95.69
N PRO A 129 26.51 78.09 96.23
CA PRO A 129 25.52 77.57 97.18
C PRO A 129 24.77 76.38 96.59
N GLU A 130 24.46 75.37 97.41
CA GLU A 130 23.96 74.03 97.02
C GLU A 130 22.80 74.06 96.00
N GLU A 131 21.94 75.08 96.05
CA GLU A 131 20.81 75.28 95.13
C GLU A 131 21.25 75.44 93.65
N SER A 132 22.40 76.05 93.39
CA SER A 132 22.92 76.24 92.03
C SER A 132 23.45 74.94 91.42
N ALA A 133 23.93 74.01 92.25
CA ALA A 133 24.40 72.70 91.79
C ALA A 133 23.23 71.81 91.36
N GLU A 134 22.09 71.92 92.06
CA GLU A 134 20.87 71.20 91.72
C GLU A 134 20.25 71.71 90.41
N ILE A 135 20.16 73.03 90.21
CA ILE A 135 19.73 73.63 88.94
C ILE A 135 20.63 73.18 87.78
N LEU A 136 21.96 73.17 87.97
CA LEU A 136 22.90 72.70 86.96
C LEU A 136 22.77 71.20 86.69
N TYR A 137 22.47 70.39 87.71
CA TYR A 137 22.24 68.96 87.57
C TYR A 137 20.95 68.66 86.78
N GLU A 138 19.85 69.33 87.11
CA GLU A 138 18.59 69.21 86.38
C GLU A 138 18.72 69.71 84.93
N ALA A 139 19.37 70.85 84.71
CA ALA A 139 19.65 71.37 83.38
C ALA A 139 20.48 70.39 82.54
N ARG A 140 21.51 69.76 83.12
CA ARG A 140 22.30 68.71 82.45
C ARG A 140 21.46 67.47 82.13
N LYS A 141 20.59 67.05 83.05
CA LYS A 141 19.69 65.91 82.84
C LYS A 141 18.68 66.18 81.73
N GLN A 142 18.10 67.38 81.69
CA GLN A 142 17.19 67.81 80.61
C GLN A 142 17.93 67.92 79.27
N ALA A 143 19.11 68.54 79.25
CA ALA A 143 19.93 68.62 78.04
C ALA A 143 20.27 67.23 77.50
N LYS A 144 20.64 66.28 78.38
CA LYS A 144 20.88 64.89 77.97
C LYS A 144 19.64 64.23 77.37
N ARG A 145 18.46 64.40 77.99
CA ARG A 145 17.20 63.86 77.43
C ARG A 145 16.87 64.43 76.04
N ILE A 146 17.09 65.73 75.84
CA ILE A 146 16.86 66.39 74.54
C ILE A 146 17.83 65.85 73.49
N ILE A 147 19.11 65.65 73.86
CA ILE A 147 20.12 65.06 72.97
C ILE A 147 19.72 63.62 72.61
N ASP A 148 19.42 62.78 73.60
CA ASP A 148 19.04 61.37 73.38
C ASP A 148 17.77 61.27 72.49
N GLU A 149 16.76 62.12 72.72
CA GLU A 149 15.54 62.15 71.90
C GLU A 149 15.80 62.66 70.48
N ALA A 150 16.64 63.67 70.32
CA ALA A 150 17.05 64.17 69.00
C ALA A 150 17.85 63.11 68.24
N GLU A 151 18.79 62.42 68.89
CA GLU A 151 19.55 61.33 68.30
C GLU A 151 18.65 60.17 67.85
N GLU A 152 17.70 59.76 68.69
CA GLU A 152 16.76 58.70 68.33
C GLU A 152 15.80 59.11 67.21
N ARG A 153 15.35 60.38 67.15
CA ARG A 153 14.55 60.90 66.03
C ARG A 153 15.36 60.90 64.73
N VAL A 154 16.58 61.43 64.76
CA VAL A 154 17.49 61.45 63.59
C VAL A 154 17.77 60.03 63.11
N LYS A 155 18.04 59.09 64.02
CA LYS A 155 18.29 57.68 63.71
C LYS A 155 17.06 56.99 63.11
N LYS A 156 15.86 57.26 63.62
CA LYS A 156 14.61 56.71 63.07
C LYS A 156 14.31 57.27 61.68
N GLU A 157 14.50 58.57 61.47
CA GLU A 157 14.31 59.19 60.15
C GLU A 157 15.34 58.70 59.14
N ALA A 158 16.62 58.59 59.54
CA ALA A 158 17.66 58.03 58.71
C ALA A 158 17.33 56.59 58.30
N ARG A 159 16.93 55.73 59.25
CA ARG A 159 16.51 54.35 58.98
C ARG A 159 15.30 54.27 58.04
N LYS A 160 14.30 55.12 58.23
CA LYS A 160 13.10 55.16 57.37
C LYS A 160 13.45 55.60 55.95
N LYS A 161 14.33 56.60 55.78
CA LYS A 161 14.81 57.04 54.46
C LYS A 161 15.64 55.97 53.77
N THR A 162 16.57 55.32 54.49
CA THR A 162 17.37 54.22 53.91
C THR A 162 16.49 53.03 53.54
N GLN A 163 15.51 52.66 54.38
CA GLN A 163 14.60 51.56 54.08
C GLN A 163 13.74 51.87 52.84
N SER A 164 13.17 53.09 52.76
CA SER A 164 12.40 53.49 51.57
C SER A 164 13.24 53.52 50.30
N GLN A 165 14.53 53.89 50.37
CA GLN A 165 15.43 53.82 49.22
C GLN A 165 15.75 52.38 48.84
N VAL A 166 15.98 51.50 49.81
CA VAL A 166 16.20 50.06 49.57
C VAL A 166 14.97 49.44 48.92
N ASP A 167 13.77 49.70 49.44
CA ASP A 167 12.52 49.19 48.87
C ASP A 167 12.34 49.67 47.41
N LYS A 168 12.60 50.96 47.13
CA LYS A 168 12.58 51.51 45.76
C LYS A 168 13.61 50.87 44.82
N ILE A 169 14.78 50.47 45.33
CA ILE A 169 15.79 49.76 44.52
C ILE A 169 15.32 48.33 44.26
N ILE A 170 14.77 47.65 45.27
CA ILE A 170 14.24 46.28 45.12
C ILE A 170 13.08 46.25 44.13
N ASP A 171 12.14 47.20 44.22
CA ASP A 171 10.99 47.25 43.31
C ASP A 171 11.40 47.54 41.87
N ARG A 172 12.36 48.46 41.65
CA ARG A 172 12.95 48.68 40.32
C ARG A 172 13.66 47.45 39.78
N ALA A 173 14.48 46.80 40.61
CA ALA A 173 15.19 45.58 40.22
C ALA A 173 14.22 44.42 39.87
N LYS A 174 13.11 44.29 40.60
CA LYS A 174 12.06 43.30 40.28
C LYS A 174 11.40 43.61 38.95
N LYS A 175 11.00 44.86 38.72
CA LYS A 175 10.38 45.28 37.46
C LYS A 175 11.32 45.08 36.26
N GLU A 176 12.59 45.49 36.39
CA GLU A 176 13.60 45.27 35.34
C GLU A 176 13.83 43.77 35.08
N ALA A 177 13.84 42.94 36.12
CA ALA A 177 13.94 41.49 35.96
C ALA A 177 12.72 40.89 35.24
N GLU A 178 11.51 41.32 35.59
CA GLU A 178 10.28 40.94 34.90
C GLU A 178 10.30 41.36 33.42
N ASP A 179 10.74 42.59 33.13
CA ASP A 179 10.86 43.12 31.76
C ASP A 179 11.93 42.36 30.93
N ILE A 180 13.04 41.96 31.55
CA ILE A 180 14.06 41.12 30.90
C ILE A 180 13.48 39.73 30.58
N VAL A 181 12.77 39.11 31.52
CA VAL A 181 12.15 37.80 31.32
C VAL A 181 11.06 37.87 30.24
N ALA A 182 10.24 38.92 30.23
CA ALA A 182 9.21 39.13 29.21
C ALA A 182 9.82 39.26 27.81
N ARG A 183 10.87 40.10 27.65
CA ARG A 183 11.59 40.25 26.38
C ARG A 183 12.27 38.95 25.94
N ALA A 184 12.88 38.21 26.86
CA ALA A 184 13.50 36.92 26.56
C ALA A 184 12.46 35.89 26.06
N ARG A 185 11.28 35.85 26.68
CA ARG A 185 10.16 34.99 26.24
C ARG A 185 9.67 35.37 24.85
N GLN A 186 9.41 36.66 24.62
CA GLN A 186 8.96 37.15 23.32
C GLN A 186 9.97 36.85 22.19
N SER A 187 11.27 37.05 22.45
CA SER A 187 12.33 36.70 21.49
C SER A 187 12.36 35.20 21.22
N THR A 188 12.28 34.37 22.26
CA THR A 188 12.29 32.90 22.11
C THR A 188 11.08 32.40 21.32
N GLU A 189 9.91 32.98 21.54
CA GLU A 189 8.69 32.65 20.80
C GLU A 189 8.79 33.04 19.32
N LYS A 190 9.35 34.22 19.04
CA LYS A 190 9.63 34.65 17.66
C LYS A 190 10.61 33.70 16.97
N ASP A 191 11.73 33.39 17.61
CA ASP A 191 12.76 32.48 17.06
C ASP A 191 12.18 31.07 16.83
N ARG A 192 11.32 30.60 17.74
CA ARG A 192 10.59 29.33 17.58
C ARG A 192 9.71 29.37 16.34
N ASN A 193 8.91 30.41 16.15
CA ASN A 193 8.01 30.53 15.01
C ASN A 193 8.78 30.65 13.68
N ASP A 194 9.89 31.39 13.67
CA ASP A 194 10.78 31.52 12.51
C ASP A 194 11.44 30.16 12.17
N ALA A 195 11.85 29.38 13.17
CA ALA A 195 12.38 28.03 12.98
C ALA A 195 11.32 27.06 12.43
N ILE A 196 10.08 27.12 12.93
CA ILE A 196 8.96 26.29 12.45
C ILE A 196 8.62 26.63 10.99
N THR A 197 8.49 27.91 10.66
CA THR A 197 8.15 28.35 9.29
C THR A 197 9.24 28.00 8.29
N THR A 198 10.51 28.16 8.67
CA THR A 198 11.65 27.76 7.85
C THR A 198 11.68 26.25 7.63
N SER A 199 11.51 25.46 8.70
CA SER A 199 11.47 24.00 8.64
C SER A 199 10.31 23.51 7.75
N LYS A 200 9.13 24.13 7.85
CA LYS A 200 7.98 23.80 7.00
C LYS A 200 8.28 24.07 5.52
N ARG A 201 8.87 25.22 5.20
CA ARG A 201 9.26 25.57 3.82
C ARG A 201 10.28 24.58 3.25
N GLU A 202 11.29 24.21 4.02
CA GLU A 202 12.31 23.22 3.60
C GLU A 202 11.68 21.84 3.39
N ALA A 203 10.79 21.40 4.29
CA ALA A 203 10.08 20.14 4.15
C ALA A 203 9.21 20.12 2.88
N GLU A 204 8.48 21.20 2.60
CA GLU A 204 7.68 21.32 1.38
C GLU A 204 8.54 21.29 0.10
N GLN A 205 9.71 21.93 0.10
CA GLN A 205 10.66 21.88 -1.01
C GLN A 205 11.18 20.46 -1.23
N LEU A 206 11.60 19.77 -0.17
CA LEU A 206 12.06 18.37 -0.25
C LEU A 206 10.96 17.44 -0.76
N ILE A 207 9.71 17.61 -0.31
CA ILE A 207 8.57 16.82 -0.80
C ILE A 207 8.36 17.05 -2.30
N LYS A 208 8.45 18.31 -2.78
CA LYS A 208 8.34 18.63 -4.21
C LYS A 208 9.45 17.97 -5.03
N GLU A 209 10.70 18.07 -4.58
CA GLU A 209 11.84 17.46 -5.26
C GLU A 209 11.73 15.93 -5.33
N ILE A 210 11.36 15.28 -4.24
CA ILE A 210 11.17 13.82 -4.19
C ILE A 210 10.02 13.40 -5.13
N THR A 211 8.92 14.15 -5.13
CA THR A 211 7.76 13.88 -5.99
C THR A 211 8.13 14.03 -7.47
N GLU A 212 8.85 15.08 -7.83
CA GLU A 212 9.30 15.31 -9.21
C GLU A 212 10.28 14.22 -9.66
N LYS A 213 11.26 13.86 -8.81
CA LYS A 213 12.22 12.79 -9.09
C LYS A 213 11.51 11.45 -9.29
N ALA A 214 10.56 11.12 -8.42
CA ALA A 214 9.76 9.89 -8.56
C ALA A 214 8.94 9.87 -9.87
N ARG A 215 8.38 11.02 -10.26
CA ARG A 215 7.66 11.18 -11.53
C ARG A 215 8.57 10.93 -12.73
N LEU A 216 9.76 11.54 -12.75
CA LEU A 216 10.74 11.39 -13.83
C LEU A 216 11.26 9.95 -13.91
N GLU A 217 11.55 9.31 -12.78
CA GLU A 217 11.98 7.91 -12.72
C GLU A 217 10.89 6.97 -13.24
N THR A 218 9.63 7.20 -12.86
CA THR A 218 8.48 6.42 -13.35
C THR A 218 8.32 6.57 -14.86
N GLN A 219 8.44 7.79 -15.38
CA GLN A 219 8.37 8.06 -16.82
C GLN A 219 9.51 7.38 -17.58
N SER A 220 10.72 7.42 -17.04
CA SER A 220 11.91 6.78 -17.62
C SER A 220 11.75 5.25 -17.66
N ARG A 221 11.38 4.63 -16.54
CA ARG A 221 11.15 3.18 -16.45
C ARG A 221 10.01 2.71 -17.35
N SER A 222 8.93 3.48 -17.42
CA SER A 222 7.80 3.20 -18.33
C SER A 222 8.24 3.25 -19.79
N SER A 223 9.00 4.30 -20.16
CA SER A 223 9.53 4.44 -21.53
C SER A 223 10.46 3.28 -21.91
N GLN A 224 11.31 2.85 -20.98
CA GLN A 224 12.19 1.69 -21.16
C GLN A 224 11.38 0.40 -21.33
N ALA A 225 10.39 0.14 -20.47
CA ALA A 225 9.54 -1.04 -20.59
C ALA A 225 8.77 -1.10 -21.92
N ILE A 226 8.30 0.06 -22.43
CA ILE A 226 7.66 0.15 -23.75
C ILE A 226 8.67 -0.14 -24.87
N ALA A 227 9.90 0.35 -24.77
CA ALA A 227 10.95 0.07 -25.74
C ALA A 227 11.30 -1.43 -25.79
N ASP A 228 11.51 -2.06 -24.62
CA ASP A 228 11.79 -3.49 -24.51
C ASP A 228 10.64 -4.35 -25.04
N ALA A 229 9.40 -3.96 -24.76
CA ALA A 229 8.21 -4.65 -25.28
C ALA A 229 8.12 -4.54 -26.81
N ARG A 230 8.43 -3.37 -27.39
CA ARG A 230 8.46 -3.18 -28.85
C ARG A 230 9.56 -4.00 -29.50
N GLU A 231 10.74 -4.06 -28.91
CA GLU A 231 11.85 -4.88 -29.41
C GLU A 231 11.46 -6.37 -29.42
N LYS A 232 10.88 -6.87 -28.32
CA LYS A 232 10.38 -8.25 -28.24
C LYS A 232 9.30 -8.54 -29.28
N ALA A 233 8.34 -7.64 -29.46
CA ALA A 233 7.30 -7.78 -30.46
C ALA A 233 7.86 -7.81 -31.89
N GLN A 234 8.85 -6.96 -32.20
CA GLN A 234 9.54 -6.97 -33.49
C GLN A 234 10.28 -8.29 -33.73
N LYS A 235 10.94 -8.83 -32.72
CA LYS A 235 11.63 -10.13 -32.81
C LYS A 235 10.64 -11.27 -33.08
N ILE A 236 9.54 -11.35 -32.33
CA ILE A 236 8.49 -12.36 -32.54
C ILE A 236 7.91 -12.23 -33.96
N MET A 237 7.65 -11.00 -34.42
CA MET A 237 7.15 -10.77 -35.78
C MET A 237 8.14 -11.23 -36.85
N ALA A 238 9.45 -11.00 -36.66
CA ALA A 238 10.49 -11.50 -37.55
C ALA A 238 10.54 -13.03 -37.59
N ASP A 239 10.41 -13.69 -36.43
CA ASP A 239 10.37 -15.16 -36.33
C ASP A 239 9.11 -15.74 -37.01
N ILE A 240 7.95 -15.10 -36.85
CA ILE A 240 6.72 -15.47 -37.54
C ILE A 240 6.90 -15.35 -39.06
N ILE A 241 7.47 -14.23 -39.55
CA ILE A 241 7.73 -14.05 -40.98
C ILE A 241 8.67 -15.14 -41.48
N ALA A 242 9.78 -15.41 -40.80
CA ALA A 242 10.72 -16.47 -41.17
C ALA A 242 10.02 -17.84 -41.24
N SER A 243 9.28 -18.23 -40.20
CA SER A 243 8.56 -19.50 -40.19
C SER A 243 7.50 -19.60 -41.31
N SER A 244 6.80 -18.51 -41.61
CA SER A 244 5.80 -18.46 -42.70
C SER A 244 6.44 -18.68 -44.08
N THR A 245 7.66 -18.18 -44.29
CA THR A 245 8.42 -18.41 -45.53
C THR A 245 8.89 -19.86 -45.64
N GLU A 246 9.31 -20.48 -44.54
CA GLU A 246 9.67 -21.91 -44.51
C GLU A 246 8.47 -22.82 -44.79
N ILE A 247 7.31 -22.54 -44.17
CA ILE A 247 6.06 -23.25 -44.44
C ILE A 247 5.67 -23.13 -45.91
N SER A 248 5.76 -21.92 -46.48
CA SER A 248 5.47 -21.68 -47.90
C SER A 248 6.39 -22.48 -48.84
N ARG A 249 7.68 -22.57 -48.48
CA ARG A 249 8.64 -23.44 -49.19
C ARG A 249 8.23 -24.91 -49.10
N PHE A 250 7.89 -25.42 -47.92
CA PHE A 250 7.44 -26.81 -47.75
C PHE A 250 6.16 -27.12 -48.54
N ILE A 251 5.18 -26.21 -48.56
CA ILE A 251 3.97 -26.37 -49.36
C ILE A 251 4.32 -26.48 -50.85
N THR A 252 5.25 -25.64 -51.32
CA THR A 252 5.70 -25.66 -52.72
C THR A 252 6.37 -27.00 -53.07
N GLU A 253 7.27 -27.49 -52.21
CA GLU A 253 7.91 -28.81 -52.39
C GLU A 253 6.91 -29.97 -52.39
N ILE A 254 5.88 -29.93 -51.51
CA ILE A 254 4.82 -30.95 -51.47
C ILE A 254 4.01 -30.93 -52.77
N VAL A 255 3.64 -29.75 -53.27
CA VAL A 255 2.90 -29.60 -54.52
C VAL A 255 3.73 -30.11 -55.71
N GLU A 256 5.03 -29.82 -55.75
CA GLU A 256 5.94 -30.33 -56.79
C GLU A 256 6.07 -31.86 -56.75
N ARG A 257 6.24 -32.45 -55.56
CA ARG A 257 6.27 -33.92 -55.40
C ARG A 257 4.95 -34.57 -55.81
N ALA A 258 3.82 -33.97 -55.44
CA ALA A 258 2.50 -34.47 -55.83
C ALA A 258 2.32 -34.43 -57.35
N ARG A 259 2.68 -33.30 -58.00
CA ARG A 259 2.65 -33.18 -59.47
C ARG A 259 3.53 -34.22 -60.15
N LYS A 260 4.75 -34.44 -59.64
CA LYS A 260 5.65 -35.48 -60.16
C LYS A 260 5.01 -36.87 -60.06
N THR A 261 4.44 -37.21 -58.91
CA THR A 261 3.80 -38.51 -58.66
C THR A 261 2.58 -38.72 -59.56
N ILE A 262 1.78 -37.67 -59.77
CA ILE A 262 0.63 -37.70 -60.69
C ILE A 262 1.12 -37.91 -62.13
N GLY A 263 2.18 -37.22 -62.56
CA GLY A 263 2.77 -37.43 -63.88
C GLY A 263 3.30 -38.85 -64.09
N GLU A 264 4.01 -39.40 -63.10
CA GLU A 264 4.46 -40.80 -63.12
C GLU A 264 3.28 -41.77 -63.21
N PHE A 265 2.20 -41.55 -62.45
CA PHE A 265 0.98 -42.35 -62.51
C PHE A 265 0.27 -42.26 -63.87
N GLU A 266 0.16 -41.07 -64.45
CA GLU A 266 -0.44 -40.85 -65.76
C GLU A 266 0.34 -41.59 -66.86
N THR A 267 1.68 -41.49 -66.86
CA THR A 267 2.51 -42.25 -67.82
C THR A 267 2.32 -43.75 -67.67
N ARG A 268 2.24 -44.26 -66.44
CA ARG A 268 1.98 -45.68 -66.18
C ARG A 268 0.60 -46.11 -66.67
N LEU A 269 -0.43 -45.31 -66.41
CA LEU A 269 -1.80 -45.56 -66.86
C LEU A 269 -1.86 -45.60 -68.40
N GLN A 270 -1.18 -44.68 -69.09
CA GLN A 270 -1.08 -44.66 -70.55
C GLN A 270 -0.38 -45.92 -71.09
N THR A 271 0.68 -46.39 -70.43
CA THR A 271 1.35 -47.64 -70.83
C THR A 271 0.46 -48.86 -70.62
N GLU A 272 -0.18 -49.00 -69.44
CA GLU A 272 -1.05 -50.14 -69.12
C GLU A 272 -2.31 -50.17 -70.01
N THR A 273 -2.90 -49.01 -70.31
CA THR A 273 -4.04 -48.91 -71.24
C THR A 273 -3.63 -49.22 -72.68
N GLY A 274 -2.45 -48.77 -73.11
CA GLY A 274 -1.89 -49.12 -74.42
C GLY A 274 -1.62 -50.61 -74.57
N ASP A 275 -1.12 -51.28 -73.53
CA ASP A 275 -0.90 -52.72 -73.54
C ASP A 275 -2.22 -53.51 -73.47
N LEU A 276 -3.20 -53.04 -72.69
CA LEU A 276 -4.54 -53.64 -72.66
C LEU A 276 -5.23 -53.54 -74.04
N ALA A 277 -5.09 -52.41 -74.73
CA ALA A 277 -5.65 -52.24 -76.08
C ALA A 277 -5.08 -53.29 -77.05
N LYS A 278 -3.76 -53.57 -76.99
CA LYS A 278 -3.15 -54.65 -77.78
C LYS A 278 -3.71 -56.02 -77.42
N VAL A 279 -3.88 -56.32 -76.14
CA VAL A 279 -4.46 -57.61 -75.69
C VAL A 279 -5.90 -57.74 -76.18
N ILE A 280 -6.71 -56.68 -76.13
CA ILE A 280 -8.07 -56.69 -76.66
C ILE A 280 -8.05 -56.96 -78.16
N GLU A 281 -7.17 -56.30 -78.93
CA GLU A 281 -7.03 -56.53 -80.37
C GLU A 281 -6.63 -57.98 -80.67
N GLU A 282 -5.62 -58.52 -79.99
CA GLU A 282 -5.22 -59.93 -80.09
C GLU A 282 -6.37 -60.90 -79.72
N THR A 283 -7.15 -60.56 -78.69
CA THR A 283 -8.27 -61.39 -78.23
C THR A 283 -9.46 -61.30 -79.18
N GLN A 284 -9.73 -60.13 -79.77
CA GLN A 284 -10.75 -59.97 -80.81
C GLN A 284 -10.42 -60.81 -82.03
N VAL A 285 -9.16 -60.81 -82.48
CA VAL A 285 -8.70 -61.71 -83.56
C VAL A 285 -8.95 -63.18 -83.20
N LYS A 286 -8.56 -63.61 -81.99
CA LYS A 286 -8.81 -64.97 -81.50
C LYS A 286 -10.30 -65.27 -81.34
N LEU A 287 -11.12 -64.32 -80.93
CA LEU A 287 -12.56 -64.47 -80.78
C LEU A 287 -13.24 -64.56 -82.14
N GLU A 288 -12.77 -63.85 -83.16
CA GLU A 288 -13.25 -64.03 -84.53
C GLU A 288 -12.91 -65.43 -85.04
N GLU A 289 -11.71 -65.95 -84.72
CA GLU A 289 -11.33 -67.34 -85.00
C GLU A 289 -12.23 -68.35 -84.24
N ILE A 290 -12.49 -68.11 -82.95
CA ILE A 290 -13.33 -69.00 -82.13
C ILE A 290 -14.82 -68.86 -82.48
N ALA A 291 -15.34 -67.68 -82.76
CA ALA A 291 -16.74 -67.48 -83.16
C ALA A 291 -17.02 -68.08 -84.53
N ALA A 292 -16.02 -68.13 -85.41
CA ALA A 292 -16.08 -68.97 -86.60
C ALA A 292 -16.23 -70.47 -86.27
N ALA A 293 -15.70 -70.92 -85.12
CA ALA A 293 -15.79 -72.30 -84.62
C ALA A 293 -17.00 -72.58 -83.70
N ALA A 294 -17.52 -71.59 -82.96
CA ALA A 294 -18.51 -71.76 -81.88
C ALA A 294 -19.96 -71.48 -82.30
N ARG A 295 -20.23 -71.44 -83.61
CA ARG A 295 -21.58 -71.31 -84.19
C ARG A 295 -22.48 -72.54 -83.95
N GLU A 296 -22.23 -73.34 -82.91
CA GLU A 296 -22.92 -74.61 -82.64
C GLU A 296 -23.60 -74.79 -81.28
N GLU A 297 -23.34 -74.08 -80.16
CA GLU A 297 -24.05 -74.40 -78.90
C GLU A 297 -24.38 -73.21 -77.98
N GLU A 298 -25.58 -73.28 -77.38
CA GLU A 298 -26.40 -72.20 -76.85
C GLU A 298 -26.74 -72.42 -75.36
N THR A 299 -27.03 -71.32 -74.63
CA THR A 299 -27.91 -71.17 -73.45
C THR A 299 -27.41 -71.18 -71.98
N ASN A 300 -27.41 -69.96 -71.41
CA ASN A 300 -28.12 -69.43 -70.20
C ASN A 300 -27.62 -69.53 -68.72
N PRO A 301 -27.90 -68.48 -67.87
CA PRO A 301 -27.30 -68.25 -66.54
C PRO A 301 -28.30 -68.26 -65.35
N VAL A 302 -27.83 -68.22 -64.08
CA VAL A 302 -28.67 -68.18 -62.85
C VAL A 302 -28.24 -67.09 -61.84
N ILE A 303 -29.28 -66.59 -61.13
CA ILE A 303 -29.54 -65.33 -60.42
C ILE A 303 -29.04 -65.25 -58.95
N ALA A 304 -28.86 -64.00 -58.49
CA ALA A 304 -28.47 -63.51 -57.16
C ALA A 304 -29.57 -63.54 -56.06
N ASN A 305 -29.19 -63.34 -54.80
CA ASN A 305 -30.14 -63.16 -53.66
C ASN A 305 -29.58 -62.21 -52.57
N PRO A 306 -30.30 -61.16 -52.09
CA PRO A 306 -29.84 -60.27 -51.01
C PRO A 306 -30.58 -60.49 -49.68
N ALA A 307 -29.85 -60.40 -48.56
CA ALA A 307 -30.35 -60.59 -47.20
C ALA A 307 -30.80 -59.26 -46.54
N LYS A 308 -31.95 -59.33 -45.83
CA LYS A 308 -32.60 -58.25 -45.05
C LYS A 308 -31.81 -57.90 -43.77
N ILE A 309 -31.58 -56.61 -43.55
CA ILE A 309 -31.03 -56.03 -42.30
C ILE A 309 -32.19 -55.60 -41.40
N LYS A 310 -32.16 -56.03 -40.13
CA LYS A 310 -33.11 -55.66 -39.07
C LYS A 310 -32.86 -54.21 -38.61
N GLU A 311 -33.90 -53.40 -38.58
CA GLU A 311 -33.88 -52.06 -37.99
C GLU A 311 -33.75 -52.15 -36.46
N VAL A 312 -32.64 -51.62 -35.94
CA VAL A 312 -32.40 -51.41 -34.51
C VAL A 312 -33.02 -50.06 -34.14
N TYR A 313 -34.04 -50.08 -33.29
CA TYR A 313 -34.67 -48.87 -32.75
C TYR A 313 -33.62 -48.03 -32.02
N LYS A 314 -33.39 -46.81 -32.52
CA LYS A 314 -32.45 -45.83 -31.96
C LYS A 314 -33.09 -45.13 -30.76
N ASN A 315 -32.84 -45.63 -29.55
CA ASN A 315 -33.11 -44.83 -28.36
C ASN A 315 -32.19 -43.59 -28.35
N PRO A 316 -32.66 -42.44 -27.87
CA PRO A 316 -31.84 -41.24 -27.70
C PRO A 316 -30.63 -41.57 -26.81
N THR A 317 -29.44 -41.40 -27.38
CA THR A 317 -28.17 -41.76 -26.72
C THR A 317 -27.28 -40.53 -26.66
N LEU A 318 -26.88 -40.16 -25.44
CA LEU A 318 -25.93 -39.08 -25.19
C LEU A 318 -24.56 -39.67 -24.85
N ALA A 319 -23.52 -39.19 -25.51
CA ALA A 319 -22.14 -39.57 -25.20
C ALA A 319 -21.54 -38.60 -24.18
N LEU A 320 -20.97 -39.13 -23.11
CA LEU A 320 -20.12 -38.43 -22.16
C LEU A 320 -18.68 -38.81 -22.43
N HIS A 321 -17.82 -37.82 -22.57
CA HIS A 321 -16.38 -37.98 -22.66
C HIS A 321 -15.71 -37.32 -21.46
N PHE A 322 -14.93 -38.07 -20.71
CA PHE A 322 -14.22 -37.55 -19.54
C PHE A 322 -12.82 -37.09 -19.96
N LEU A 323 -12.57 -35.78 -19.85
CA LEU A 323 -11.26 -35.16 -20.09
C LEU A 323 -10.43 -35.03 -18.80
N GLY A 324 -10.86 -35.74 -17.75
CA GLY A 324 -10.36 -35.61 -16.39
C GLY A 324 -9.70 -36.89 -15.86
N GLN A 325 -9.36 -36.88 -14.57
CA GLN A 325 -8.84 -38.06 -13.89
C GLN A 325 -9.98 -38.87 -13.27
N ARG A 326 -9.94 -40.19 -13.49
CA ARG A 326 -10.76 -41.17 -12.81
C ARG A 326 -9.94 -41.79 -11.67
N THR A 327 -10.46 -41.69 -10.46
CA THR A 327 -9.85 -42.28 -9.25
C THR A 327 -10.80 -43.28 -8.63
N ASN A 328 -10.26 -44.31 -7.97
CA ASN A 328 -11.08 -45.21 -7.18
C ASN A 328 -11.31 -44.58 -5.80
N GLY A 329 -12.58 -44.48 -5.37
CA GLY A 329 -12.89 -43.99 -4.02
C GLY A 329 -12.24 -44.84 -2.92
N LYS A 330 -12.18 -44.32 -1.69
CA LYS A 330 -11.52 -44.97 -0.53
C LYS A 330 -11.94 -46.43 -0.28
N ASN A 331 -13.14 -46.82 -0.72
CA ASN A 331 -13.69 -48.17 -0.56
C ASN A 331 -13.71 -48.97 -1.87
N GLY A 332 -13.09 -48.49 -2.97
CA GLY A 332 -13.01 -49.17 -4.27
C GLY A 332 -14.33 -49.35 -5.04
N ASN A 333 -15.47 -49.16 -4.40
CA ASN A 333 -16.78 -49.49 -4.97
C ASN A 333 -17.34 -48.46 -5.96
N HIS A 334 -16.83 -47.22 -5.92
CA HIS A 334 -17.32 -46.13 -6.77
C HIS A 334 -16.14 -45.41 -7.42
N ALA A 335 -16.19 -45.30 -8.75
CA ALA A 335 -15.27 -44.45 -9.50
C ALA A 335 -15.63 -42.99 -9.22
N LEU A 336 -14.63 -42.22 -8.76
CA LEU A 336 -14.73 -40.79 -8.54
C LEU A 336 -14.05 -40.07 -9.71
N PHE A 337 -14.68 -39.01 -10.18
CA PHE A 337 -14.23 -38.25 -11.35
C PHE A 337 -13.87 -36.82 -10.93
N THR A 338 -12.78 -36.30 -11.48
CA THR A 338 -12.32 -34.91 -11.33
C THR A 338 -11.85 -34.35 -12.66
N GLY A 339 -12.03 -33.05 -12.91
CA GLY A 339 -11.64 -32.40 -14.15
C GLY A 339 -12.81 -32.17 -15.10
N GLN A 340 -12.51 -32.02 -16.39
CA GLN A 340 -13.51 -31.64 -17.38
C GLN A 340 -14.31 -32.84 -17.89
N VAL A 341 -15.61 -32.63 -18.12
CA VAL A 341 -16.53 -33.61 -18.70
C VAL A 341 -17.28 -32.95 -19.84
N GLU A 342 -17.16 -33.53 -21.03
CA GLU A 342 -17.85 -33.10 -22.23
C GLU A 342 -19.04 -34.02 -22.50
N MET A 343 -20.22 -33.44 -22.71
CA MET A 343 -21.45 -34.18 -23.01
C MET A 343 -21.89 -33.84 -24.42
N LYS A 344 -21.92 -34.82 -25.33
CA LYS A 344 -22.27 -34.67 -26.75
C LYS A 344 -23.59 -35.34 -27.09
N SER A 345 -24.42 -34.57 -27.79
CA SER A 345 -25.73 -34.94 -28.29
C SER A 345 -25.67 -34.98 -29.82
N SER A 346 -26.03 -36.13 -30.41
CA SER A 346 -25.96 -36.36 -31.86
C SER A 346 -27.29 -36.13 -32.59
N SER A 347 -28.41 -35.97 -31.87
CA SER A 347 -29.72 -35.70 -32.47
C SER A 347 -30.41 -34.48 -31.85
N ALA A 348 -31.36 -33.90 -32.60
CA ALA A 348 -32.15 -32.78 -32.11
C ALA A 348 -33.11 -33.16 -30.96
N VAL A 349 -33.53 -34.43 -30.90
CA VAL A 349 -34.42 -34.96 -29.84
C VAL A 349 -33.68 -34.99 -28.49
N ASP A 350 -32.37 -35.22 -28.53
CA ASP A 350 -31.49 -35.27 -27.36
C ASP A 350 -31.29 -33.89 -26.69
N TYR A 351 -31.63 -32.77 -27.37
CA TYR A 351 -31.44 -31.42 -26.83
C TYR A 351 -32.22 -31.17 -25.53
N GLN A 352 -33.50 -31.58 -25.48
CA GLN A 352 -34.31 -31.38 -24.28
C GLN A 352 -33.80 -32.21 -23.11
N TYR A 353 -33.35 -33.44 -23.37
CA TYR A 353 -32.74 -34.31 -22.37
C TYR A 353 -31.42 -33.71 -21.86
N LEU A 354 -30.56 -33.23 -22.74
CA LEU A 354 -29.30 -32.58 -22.40
C LEU A 354 -29.53 -31.32 -21.55
N LYS A 355 -30.54 -30.50 -21.87
CA LYS A 355 -30.91 -29.31 -21.09
C LYS A 355 -31.39 -29.66 -19.68
N ASN A 356 -32.23 -30.68 -19.54
CA ASN A 356 -32.72 -31.15 -18.24
C ASN A 356 -31.58 -31.77 -17.41
N LEU A 357 -30.71 -32.54 -18.05
CA LEU A 357 -29.55 -33.15 -17.42
C LEU A 357 -28.55 -32.09 -16.96
N LYS A 358 -28.27 -31.07 -17.78
CA LYS A 358 -27.48 -29.89 -17.40
C LYS A 358 -28.03 -29.23 -16.14
N LYS A 359 -29.35 -28.97 -16.09
CA LYS A 359 -30.00 -28.36 -14.92
C LYS A 359 -29.82 -29.22 -13.66
N TYR A 360 -29.89 -30.53 -13.80
CA TYR A 360 -29.67 -31.47 -12.69
C TYR A 360 -28.20 -31.45 -12.23
N LEU A 361 -27.24 -31.51 -13.15
CA LEU A 361 -25.82 -31.56 -12.83
C LEU A 361 -25.32 -30.28 -12.16
N VAL A 362 -25.74 -29.10 -12.62
CA VAL A 362 -25.35 -27.81 -12.01
C VAL A 362 -25.86 -27.67 -10.56
N ASN A 363 -26.92 -28.39 -10.18
CA ASN A 363 -27.41 -28.40 -8.81
C ASN A 363 -26.57 -29.28 -7.86
N ASN A 364 -25.63 -30.08 -8.37
CA ASN A 364 -24.74 -30.89 -7.54
C ASN A 364 -23.52 -30.04 -7.11
N HIS A 365 -23.21 -30.03 -5.81
CA HIS A 365 -22.03 -29.33 -5.29
C HIS A 365 -20.75 -29.90 -5.92
N GLY A 366 -19.87 -29.02 -6.42
CA GLY A 366 -18.61 -29.41 -7.07
C GLY A 366 -18.66 -29.49 -8.60
N VAL A 367 -19.83 -29.36 -9.23
CA VAL A 367 -19.97 -29.28 -10.70
C VAL A 367 -20.12 -27.83 -11.15
N LYS A 368 -19.18 -27.33 -11.96
CA LYS A 368 -19.24 -25.99 -12.55
C LYS A 368 -19.51 -26.11 -14.05
N TYR A 369 -20.56 -25.45 -14.53
CA TYR A 369 -20.78 -25.29 -15.97
C TYR A 369 -19.73 -24.33 -16.56
N LEU A 370 -19.08 -24.72 -17.66
CA LEU A 370 -18.09 -23.90 -18.36
C LEU A 370 -18.66 -23.29 -19.64
N GLN A 371 -19.08 -24.15 -20.57
CA GLN A 371 -19.43 -23.73 -21.93
C GLN A 371 -20.48 -24.66 -22.55
N GLU A 372 -21.21 -24.12 -23.51
CA GLU A 372 -22.15 -24.83 -24.37
C GLU A 372 -21.82 -24.45 -25.81
N TYR A 373 -21.67 -25.47 -26.66
CA TYR A 373 -21.46 -25.33 -28.09
C TYR A 373 -22.62 -26.00 -28.81
N ALA A 374 -23.24 -25.28 -29.74
CA ALA A 374 -24.33 -25.79 -30.55
C ALA A 374 -23.96 -25.61 -32.03
N SER A 375 -23.96 -26.70 -32.77
CA SER A 375 -23.83 -26.73 -34.23
C SER A 375 -25.09 -27.36 -34.84
N GLU A 376 -25.21 -27.29 -36.17
CA GLU A 376 -26.32 -27.92 -36.89
C GLU A 376 -26.38 -29.44 -36.70
N LYS A 377 -25.24 -30.09 -36.38
CA LYS A 377 -25.13 -31.55 -36.31
C LYS A 377 -25.02 -32.09 -34.90
N GLU A 378 -24.46 -31.30 -33.99
CA GLU A 378 -24.16 -31.73 -32.64
C GLU A 378 -24.27 -30.58 -31.65
N MET A 379 -24.63 -30.93 -30.43
CA MET A 379 -24.55 -30.02 -29.29
C MET A 379 -23.62 -30.63 -28.25
N SER A 380 -22.66 -29.85 -27.77
CA SER A 380 -21.79 -30.22 -26.66
C SER A 380 -21.92 -29.28 -25.47
N VAL A 381 -21.89 -29.85 -24.27
CA VAL A 381 -21.88 -29.10 -23.01
C VAL A 381 -20.67 -29.52 -22.20
N LEU A 382 -19.87 -28.55 -21.76
CA LEU A 382 -18.64 -28.76 -21.00
C LEU A 382 -18.84 -28.37 -19.54
N PHE A 383 -18.51 -29.29 -18.64
CA PHE A 383 -18.52 -29.11 -17.19
C PHE A 383 -17.11 -29.28 -16.63
N ASP A 384 -16.87 -28.65 -15.49
CA ASP A 384 -15.65 -28.79 -14.68
C ASP A 384 -16.01 -29.31 -13.29
N ILE A 385 -15.42 -30.44 -12.91
CA ILE A 385 -15.63 -31.11 -11.64
C ILE A 385 -14.45 -30.80 -10.74
N LYS A 386 -14.66 -29.87 -9.79
CA LYS A 386 -13.60 -29.36 -8.90
C LYS A 386 -13.19 -30.36 -7.82
N GLU A 387 -14.13 -31.18 -7.35
CA GLU A 387 -13.95 -32.14 -6.28
C GLU A 387 -14.31 -33.55 -6.77
N PRO A 388 -13.63 -34.63 -6.34
CA PRO A 388 -13.94 -35.98 -6.79
C PRO A 388 -15.39 -36.38 -6.54
N LEU A 389 -16.17 -36.59 -7.61
CA LEU A 389 -17.60 -36.92 -7.54
C LEU A 389 -17.92 -38.30 -8.13
N PRO A 390 -18.85 -39.07 -7.54
CA PRO A 390 -19.33 -40.34 -8.10
C PRO A 390 -20.31 -40.08 -9.26
N LEU A 391 -19.81 -39.49 -10.35
CA LEU A 391 -20.65 -38.94 -11.42
C LEU A 391 -21.59 -39.99 -12.04
N LEU A 392 -21.13 -41.23 -12.20
CA LEU A 392 -21.97 -42.32 -12.76
C LEU A 392 -23.19 -42.62 -11.88
N ASP A 393 -23.04 -42.57 -10.56
CA ASP A 393 -24.16 -42.82 -9.65
C ASP A 393 -25.12 -41.63 -9.62
N ILE A 394 -24.59 -40.40 -9.70
CA ILE A 394 -25.40 -39.19 -9.86
C ILE A 394 -26.23 -39.30 -11.15
N LEU A 395 -25.63 -39.71 -12.26
CA LEU A 395 -26.32 -39.87 -13.56
C LEU A 395 -27.40 -40.96 -13.53
N ARG A 396 -27.13 -42.10 -12.87
CA ARG A 396 -28.14 -43.17 -12.68
C ARG A 396 -29.34 -42.73 -11.84
N ASN A 397 -29.16 -41.77 -10.94
CA ASN A 397 -30.22 -41.23 -10.10
C ASN A 397 -31.07 -40.15 -10.79
N VAL A 398 -30.76 -39.77 -12.03
CA VAL A 398 -31.55 -38.81 -12.80
C VAL A 398 -32.84 -39.49 -13.28
N PRO A 399 -34.04 -38.96 -12.98
CA PRO A 399 -35.31 -39.62 -13.32
C PRO A 399 -35.50 -39.96 -14.81
N LEU A 400 -34.91 -39.17 -15.69
CA LEU A 400 -34.98 -39.29 -17.15
C LEU A 400 -34.03 -40.36 -17.73
N VAL A 401 -33.04 -40.79 -16.96
CA VAL A 401 -32.03 -41.76 -17.41
C VAL A 401 -32.59 -43.17 -17.22
N GLU A 402 -32.52 -43.98 -18.28
CA GLU A 402 -32.89 -45.40 -18.27
C GLU A 402 -31.66 -46.25 -17.91
N GLU A 403 -30.55 -46.02 -18.61
CA GLU A 403 -29.32 -46.79 -18.44
C GLU A 403 -28.09 -45.91 -18.64
N VAL A 404 -27.03 -46.21 -17.89
CA VAL A 404 -25.70 -45.59 -18.04
C VAL A 404 -24.70 -46.70 -18.35
N ILE A 405 -24.23 -46.73 -19.59
CA ILE A 405 -23.31 -47.75 -20.12
C ILE A 405 -21.90 -47.16 -20.15
N THR A 406 -20.95 -47.79 -19.47
CA THR A 406 -19.53 -47.41 -19.55
C THR A 406 -18.88 -48.11 -20.74
N GLY A 407 -18.38 -47.33 -21.70
CA GLY A 407 -17.65 -47.79 -22.87
C GLY A 407 -16.16 -48.05 -22.59
N ALA A 408 -15.42 -48.32 -23.67
CA ALA A 408 -13.95 -48.27 -23.66
C ALA A 408 -13.50 -46.80 -23.63
N ASP A 409 -12.25 -46.55 -23.20
CA ASP A 409 -11.59 -45.24 -23.32
C ASP A 409 -12.28 -44.06 -22.60
N ASP A 410 -12.83 -44.33 -21.42
CA ASP A 410 -13.52 -43.34 -20.57
C ASP A 410 -14.73 -42.67 -21.25
N ASP A 411 -15.29 -43.28 -22.30
CA ASP A 411 -16.58 -42.89 -22.86
C ASP A 411 -17.74 -43.50 -22.06
N VAL A 412 -18.82 -42.73 -21.87
CA VAL A 412 -20.04 -43.20 -21.20
C VAL A 412 -21.25 -42.84 -22.04
N CYS A 413 -22.06 -43.84 -22.39
CA CYS A 413 -23.32 -43.63 -23.09
C CYS A 413 -24.48 -43.59 -22.10
N ILE A 414 -25.28 -42.53 -22.16
CA ILE A 414 -26.50 -42.38 -21.38
C ILE A 414 -27.70 -42.63 -22.31
N ILE A 415 -28.52 -43.61 -21.94
CA ILE A 415 -29.78 -43.92 -22.63
C ILE A 415 -30.91 -43.29 -21.81
N PHE A 416 -31.73 -42.46 -22.46
CA PHE A 416 -32.89 -41.84 -21.80
C PHE A 416 -34.14 -42.69 -21.98
N LYS A 417 -35.03 -42.62 -20.98
CA LYS A 417 -36.37 -43.22 -21.07
C LYS A 417 -37.15 -42.51 -22.17
N ASN A 418 -37.87 -43.28 -22.98
CA ASN A 418 -38.78 -42.70 -23.97
C ASN A 418 -39.82 -41.81 -23.27
N PRO A 419 -40.11 -40.62 -23.82
CA PRO A 419 -41.12 -39.74 -23.25
C PRO A 419 -42.47 -40.43 -23.38
N ALA A 420 -43.17 -40.61 -22.26
CA ALA A 420 -44.49 -41.24 -22.21
C ALA A 420 -45.58 -40.38 -22.85
#